data_AF-A0A0H4WZP3-F1
#
_entry.id   AF-A0A0H4WZP3-F1
#
_cell.length_a   1.000
_cell.length_b   1.000
_cell.length_c   1.000
_cell.angle_alpha   90.00
_cell.angle_beta   90.00
_cell.angle_gamma   90.00
#
_symmetry.space_group_name_H-M   'P 1'
#
loop_
_entity.id
_entity.type
_entity.pdbx_description
1 polymer ?
#
loop_
_entity_poly.entity_id
_entity_poly.type
_entity_poly.pdbx_seq_one_letter_code
_entity_poly.pdbx_strand_id
1 'polypeptide(L)'
;MVALCLLSLLSCSKGQPELTAEDLAGEKFSEGAKVKAPLGKRKKQKATVLEVYGKLAKLRFADTNIGWALLKDVEPQGAVSHPPKDDTCSAAVGDRVQARWSTARTFTNGTVDEVYGKLAHIQFDDKDVDWAVCADLKPMTESDSDEGGGSESGVSEAVTQCKRACNSNCKGAKNKAKCVGECRRACD
;
A
#
# COMPACT_ATOMS: atom_id res chain seq x y z
N MET A 1 47.66 15.57 -17.04
CA MET A 1 46.58 14.80 -17.72
C MET A 1 45.54 14.45 -16.68
N VAL A 2 44.46 15.23 -16.60
CA VAL A 2 43.33 14.98 -15.68
C VAL A 2 42.24 14.31 -16.51
N ALA A 3 41.97 13.04 -16.22
CA ALA A 3 40.94 12.26 -16.89
C ALA A 3 39.56 12.72 -16.39
N LEU A 4 38.83 13.46 -17.22
CA LEU A 4 37.40 13.70 -17.04
C LEU A 4 36.66 12.37 -17.20
N CYS A 5 36.11 11.87 -16.10
CA CYS A 5 35.16 10.77 -16.13
C CYS A 5 33.76 11.33 -16.46
N LEU A 6 33.42 11.33 -17.75
CA LEU A 6 32.08 11.63 -18.26
C LEU A 6 31.14 10.46 -17.91
N LEU A 7 30.45 10.56 -16.77
CA LEU A 7 29.34 9.67 -16.41
C LEU A 7 28.16 9.95 -17.35
N SER A 8 27.94 9.03 -18.28
CA SER A 8 26.79 9.01 -19.18
C SER A 8 25.50 8.77 -18.40
N LEU A 9 24.62 9.77 -18.41
CA LEU A 9 23.21 9.66 -18.02
C LEU A 9 22.46 8.81 -19.07
N LEU A 10 22.57 7.49 -18.97
CA LEU A 10 21.65 6.58 -19.65
C LEU A 10 20.31 6.59 -18.91
N SER A 11 19.49 7.58 -19.23
CA SER A 11 18.07 7.59 -18.90
C SER A 11 17.40 6.46 -19.70
N CYS A 12 17.36 5.26 -19.14
CA CYS A 12 16.55 4.14 -19.64
C CYS A 12 15.06 4.47 -19.46
N SER A 13 14.53 5.33 -20.33
CA SER A 13 13.09 5.35 -20.60
C SER A 13 12.74 4.01 -21.24
N LYS A 14 12.41 3.01 -20.42
CA LYS A 14 11.72 1.80 -20.89
C LYS A 14 10.42 2.29 -21.53
N GLY A 15 10.43 2.42 -22.86
CA GLY A 15 9.23 2.66 -23.64
C GLY A 15 8.19 1.61 -23.26
N GLN A 16 6.93 2.01 -23.21
CA GLN A 16 5.85 1.08 -22.92
C GLN A 16 5.96 -0.14 -23.85
N PRO A 17 5.78 -1.37 -23.34
CA PRO A 17 5.87 -2.57 -24.15
C PRO A 17 4.89 -2.48 -25.32
N GLU A 18 5.39 -2.75 -26.53
CA GLU A 18 4.59 -2.77 -27.75
C GLU A 18 3.51 -3.86 -27.63
N LEU A 19 2.24 -3.49 -27.81
CA LEU A 19 1.13 -4.44 -27.75
C LEU A 19 1.20 -5.40 -28.94
N THR A 20 1.14 -6.70 -28.68
CA THR A 20 1.13 -7.71 -29.75
C THR A 20 -0.25 -7.83 -30.39
N ALA A 21 -0.33 -8.40 -31.59
CA ALA A 21 -1.62 -8.69 -32.23
C ALA A 21 -2.51 -9.62 -31.38
N GLU A 22 -1.91 -10.49 -30.55
CA GLU A 22 -2.61 -11.36 -29.62
C GLU A 22 -3.25 -10.57 -28.47
N ASP A 23 -2.58 -9.54 -27.98
CA ASP A 23 -3.11 -8.65 -26.94
C ASP A 23 -4.36 -7.88 -27.42
N LEU A 24 -4.41 -7.57 -28.71
CA LEU A 24 -5.52 -6.85 -29.34
C LEU A 24 -6.72 -7.75 -29.71
N ALA A 25 -6.52 -9.08 -29.75
CA ALA A 25 -7.49 -10.04 -30.27
C ALA A 25 -8.55 -10.52 -29.25
N GLY A 26 -8.44 -10.09 -27.98
CA GLY A 26 -9.36 -10.52 -26.92
C GLY A 26 -10.79 -9.97 -27.04
N GLU A 27 -11.65 -10.38 -26.11
CA GLU A 27 -13.02 -9.85 -26.04
C GLU A 27 -12.99 -8.41 -25.52
N LYS A 28 -13.62 -7.46 -26.23
CA LYS A 28 -13.78 -6.10 -25.71
C LYS A 28 -14.79 -6.14 -24.58
N PHE A 29 -14.33 -6.06 -23.34
CA PHE A 29 -15.23 -5.99 -22.20
C PHE A 29 -15.95 -4.65 -22.15
N SER A 30 -17.27 -4.73 -22.03
CA SER A 30 -18.09 -3.60 -21.59
C SER A 30 -18.17 -3.57 -20.06
N GLU A 31 -18.41 -2.39 -19.50
CA GLU A 31 -18.78 -2.27 -18.08
C GLU A 31 -19.98 -3.19 -17.78
N GLY A 32 -19.93 -3.87 -16.63
CA GLY A 32 -20.93 -4.87 -16.23
C GLY A 32 -20.69 -6.29 -16.73
N ALA A 33 -19.67 -6.53 -17.58
CA ALA A 33 -19.34 -7.88 -18.03
C ALA A 33 -18.98 -8.81 -16.86
N LYS A 34 -19.50 -10.04 -16.87
CA LYS A 34 -19.21 -11.06 -15.84
C LYS A 34 -18.01 -11.89 -16.26
N VAL A 35 -16.97 -11.88 -15.44
CA VAL A 35 -15.69 -12.55 -15.72
C VAL A 35 -15.24 -13.39 -14.53
N LYS A 36 -14.19 -14.20 -14.71
CA LYS A 36 -13.43 -14.78 -13.61
C LYS A 36 -12.04 -14.18 -13.58
N ALA A 37 -11.58 -13.76 -12.41
CA ALA A 37 -10.26 -13.14 -12.26
C ALA A 37 -9.60 -13.54 -10.94
N PRO A 38 -8.27 -13.51 -10.84
CA PRO A 38 -7.57 -13.69 -9.58
C PRO A 38 -7.75 -12.45 -8.68
N LEU A 39 -7.83 -12.69 -7.36
CA LEU A 39 -7.70 -11.66 -6.33
C LEU A 39 -6.41 -11.95 -5.55
N GLY A 40 -5.34 -11.24 -5.87
CA GLY A 40 -3.98 -11.55 -5.39
C GLY A 40 -3.55 -12.97 -5.80
N LYS A 41 -2.98 -13.75 -4.86
CA LYS A 41 -2.51 -15.12 -5.09
C LYS A 41 -3.61 -16.20 -5.04
N ARG A 42 -4.89 -15.80 -5.00
CA ARG A 42 -6.03 -16.73 -4.81
C ARG A 42 -6.51 -17.33 -6.14
N LYS A 43 -7.31 -18.40 -6.05
CA LYS A 43 -8.02 -18.98 -7.21
C LYS A 43 -8.90 -17.92 -7.87
N LYS A 44 -9.11 -18.04 -9.18
CA LYS A 44 -10.00 -17.15 -9.93
C LYS A 44 -11.42 -17.19 -9.36
N GLN A 45 -12.00 -16.03 -9.13
CA GLN A 45 -13.34 -15.84 -8.59
C GLN A 45 -14.21 -15.06 -9.55
N LYS A 46 -15.54 -15.20 -9.42
CA LYS A 46 -16.51 -14.43 -10.22
C LYS A 46 -16.37 -12.95 -9.87
N ALA A 47 -16.24 -12.13 -10.90
CA ALA A 47 -16.17 -10.69 -10.79
C ALA A 47 -16.98 -10.00 -11.90
N THR A 48 -17.25 -8.72 -11.69
CA THR A 48 -17.91 -7.84 -12.65
C THR A 48 -16.93 -6.74 -13.07
N VAL A 49 -16.76 -6.54 -14.36
CA VAL A 49 -15.92 -5.46 -14.90
C VAL A 49 -16.56 -4.11 -14.56
N LEU A 50 -15.82 -3.25 -13.87
CA LEU A 50 -16.23 -1.88 -13.57
C LEU A 50 -15.62 -0.89 -14.55
N GLU A 51 -14.36 -1.10 -14.93
CA GLU A 51 -13.60 -0.21 -15.81
C GLU A 51 -12.53 -1.05 -16.51
N VAL A 52 -12.29 -0.78 -17.78
CA VAL A 52 -11.14 -1.33 -18.52
C VAL A 52 -10.15 -0.20 -18.74
N TYR A 53 -8.91 -0.43 -18.33
CA TYR A 53 -7.83 0.55 -18.38
C TYR A 53 -6.58 -0.06 -18.99
N GLY A 54 -6.47 0.09 -20.31
CA GLY A 54 -5.35 -0.46 -21.07
C GLY A 54 -5.26 -1.99 -20.95
N LYS A 55 -4.19 -2.48 -20.29
CA LYS A 55 -3.97 -3.91 -19.97
C LYS A 55 -4.61 -4.39 -18.66
N LEU A 56 -5.23 -3.49 -17.91
CA LEU A 56 -5.82 -3.77 -16.60
C LEU A 56 -7.33 -3.61 -16.66
N ALA A 57 -8.05 -4.34 -15.81
CA ALA A 57 -9.46 -4.13 -15.55
C ALA A 57 -9.70 -3.94 -14.06
N LYS A 58 -10.52 -2.95 -13.72
CA LYS A 58 -11.07 -2.77 -12.38
C LYS A 58 -12.25 -3.72 -12.24
N LEU A 59 -12.19 -4.59 -11.25
CA LEU A 59 -13.13 -5.68 -11.07
C LEU A 59 -13.81 -5.58 -9.71
N ARG A 60 -15.12 -5.82 -9.66
CA ARG A 60 -15.87 -6.05 -8.43
C ARG A 60 -16.10 -7.54 -8.24
N PHE A 61 -15.50 -8.10 -7.21
CA PHE A 61 -15.67 -9.49 -6.80
C PHE A 61 -16.98 -9.68 -6.02
N ALA A 62 -17.45 -10.93 -5.94
CA ALA A 62 -18.72 -11.27 -5.29
C ALA A 62 -18.77 -10.93 -3.79
N ASP A 63 -17.62 -10.86 -3.13
CA ASP A 63 -17.44 -10.52 -1.71
C ASP A 63 -17.28 -9.01 -1.46
N THR A 64 -17.71 -8.18 -2.42
CA THR A 64 -17.59 -6.71 -2.42
C THR A 64 -16.17 -6.16 -2.57
N ASN A 65 -15.15 -7.03 -2.66
CA ASN A 65 -13.80 -6.58 -2.95
C ASN A 65 -13.73 -5.96 -4.35
N ILE A 66 -12.94 -4.89 -4.45
CA ILE A 66 -12.62 -4.21 -5.69
C ILE A 66 -11.11 -4.29 -5.83
N GLY A 67 -10.66 -4.76 -6.98
CA GLY A 67 -9.25 -4.90 -7.29
C GLY A 67 -9.00 -4.70 -8.77
N TRP A 68 -7.75 -4.43 -9.11
CA TRP A 68 -7.28 -4.34 -10.47
C TRP A 68 -6.62 -5.66 -10.86
N ALA A 69 -6.93 -6.17 -12.04
CA ALA A 69 -6.34 -7.40 -12.55
C ALA A 69 -5.90 -7.22 -14.01
N LEU A 70 -4.85 -7.94 -14.41
CA LEU A 70 -4.41 -7.94 -15.81
C LEU A 70 -5.42 -8.68 -16.67
N LEU A 71 -5.79 -8.10 -17.81
CA LEU A 71 -6.77 -8.69 -18.73
C LEU A 71 -6.38 -10.08 -19.23
N LYS A 72 -5.08 -10.37 -19.34
CA LYS A 72 -4.55 -11.71 -19.68
C LYS A 72 -4.86 -12.78 -18.64
N ASP A 73 -5.07 -12.37 -17.38
CA ASP A 73 -5.37 -13.28 -16.27
C ASP A 73 -6.88 -13.43 -16.03
N VAL A 74 -7.69 -12.61 -16.71
CA VAL A 74 -9.16 -12.65 -16.69
C VAL A 74 -9.67 -13.73 -17.66
N GLU A 75 -10.78 -14.37 -17.30
CA GLU A 75 -11.51 -15.34 -18.14
C GLU A 75 -12.96 -14.87 -18.41
N PRO A 76 -13.37 -14.76 -19.69
CA PRO A 76 -12.55 -14.93 -20.91
C PRO A 76 -11.42 -13.89 -20.98
N GLN A 77 -10.47 -14.05 -21.89
CA GLN A 77 -9.37 -13.09 -22.04
C GLN A 77 -9.88 -11.81 -22.72
N GLY A 78 -9.63 -10.66 -22.10
CA GLY A 78 -10.06 -9.37 -22.63
C GLY A 78 -9.07 -8.78 -23.64
N ALA A 79 -9.57 -8.00 -24.60
CA ALA A 79 -8.73 -7.19 -25.48
C ALA A 79 -8.04 -6.09 -24.67
N VAL A 80 -6.72 -6.04 -24.79
CA VAL A 80 -5.88 -4.99 -24.23
C VAL A 80 -6.03 -3.73 -25.08
N SER A 81 -6.08 -2.58 -24.42
CA SER A 81 -6.02 -1.27 -25.07
C SER A 81 -4.81 -0.48 -24.57
N HIS A 82 -4.56 0.69 -25.16
CA HIS A 82 -3.62 1.65 -24.58
C HIS A 82 -4.36 2.51 -23.54
N PRO A 83 -3.71 2.88 -22.42
CA PRO A 83 -4.28 3.83 -21.49
C PRO A 83 -4.36 5.22 -22.16
N PRO A 84 -5.24 6.12 -21.69
CA PRO A 84 -5.26 7.51 -22.13
C PRO A 84 -3.86 8.14 -21.96
N LYS A 85 -3.42 8.92 -22.95
CA LYS A 85 -2.07 9.51 -22.96
C LYS A 85 -1.83 10.53 -21.85
N ASP A 86 -2.89 11.17 -21.36
CA ASP A 86 -2.81 12.24 -20.37
C ASP A 86 -2.84 11.71 -18.92
N ASP A 87 -3.12 10.42 -18.73
CA ASP A 87 -3.13 9.80 -17.42
C ASP A 87 -1.69 9.51 -16.97
N THR A 88 -1.21 10.31 -16.02
CA THR A 88 0.13 10.19 -15.45
C THR A 88 0.09 9.85 -13.96
N CYS A 89 1.14 9.18 -13.49
CA CYS A 89 1.36 8.87 -12.10
C CYS A 89 2.44 9.80 -11.55
N SER A 90 2.22 10.38 -10.37
CA SER A 90 3.26 11.16 -9.69
C SER A 90 4.33 10.30 -9.01
N ALA A 91 4.06 9.01 -8.79
CA ALA A 91 5.01 8.07 -8.21
C ALA A 91 5.93 7.49 -9.30
N ALA A 92 7.17 7.20 -8.93
CA ALA A 92 8.18 6.56 -9.76
C ALA A 92 8.49 5.14 -9.26
N VAL A 93 9.02 4.29 -10.15
CA VAL A 93 9.53 2.96 -9.77
C VAL A 93 10.67 3.13 -8.76
N GLY A 94 10.56 2.44 -7.63
CA GLY A 94 11.46 2.54 -6.49
C GLY A 94 10.91 3.38 -5.33
N ASP A 95 9.86 4.18 -5.54
CA ASP A 95 9.29 5.01 -4.49
C ASP A 95 8.70 4.17 -3.35
N ARG A 96 8.99 4.59 -2.12
CA ARG A 96 8.35 4.05 -0.92
C ARG A 96 7.02 4.75 -0.68
N VAL A 97 5.95 3.97 -0.66
CA VAL A 97 4.59 4.46 -0.55
C VAL A 97 3.82 3.65 0.48
N GLN A 98 2.73 4.24 0.95
CA GLN A 98 1.66 3.48 1.59
C GLN A 98 0.49 3.41 0.63
N ALA A 99 -0.03 2.21 0.40
CA ALA A 99 -1.17 1.97 -0.48
C ALA A 99 -2.21 1.10 0.24
N ARG A 100 -3.46 1.15 -0.24
CA ARG A 100 -4.48 0.19 0.20
C ARG A 100 -4.36 -1.08 -0.61
N TRP A 101 -4.33 -2.22 0.06
CA TRP A 101 -4.48 -3.52 -0.59
C TRP A 101 -5.95 -3.77 -0.90
N SER A 102 -6.34 -3.81 -2.17
CA SER A 102 -7.73 -3.92 -2.62
C SER A 102 -8.66 -2.93 -1.87
N THR A 103 -9.67 -3.42 -1.15
CA THR A 103 -10.62 -2.60 -0.36
C THR A 103 -10.25 -2.48 1.12
N ALA A 104 -9.02 -2.84 1.50
CA ALA A 104 -8.56 -2.73 2.87
C ALA A 104 -8.72 -1.30 3.40
N ARG A 105 -9.12 -1.20 4.68
CA ARG A 105 -9.28 0.10 5.36
C ARG A 105 -7.95 0.72 5.74
N THR A 106 -6.93 -0.10 5.96
CA THR A 106 -5.59 0.30 6.38
C THR A 106 -4.69 0.50 5.18
N PHE A 107 -3.76 1.43 5.31
CA PHE A 107 -2.64 1.56 4.38
C PHE A 107 -1.53 0.61 4.80
N THR A 108 -0.93 -0.04 3.82
CA THR A 108 0.21 -0.95 3.99
C THR A 108 1.39 -0.36 3.23
N ASN A 109 2.58 -0.47 3.82
CA ASN A 109 3.82 -0.01 3.23
C ASN A 109 4.23 -0.92 2.06
N GLY A 110 4.76 -0.31 1.01
CA GLY A 110 5.27 -1.03 -0.15
C GLY A 110 6.18 -0.16 -1.00
N THR A 111 6.70 -0.77 -2.06
CA THR A 111 7.55 -0.13 -3.06
C THR A 111 6.87 -0.21 -4.42
N VAL A 112 6.87 0.90 -5.16
CA VAL A 112 6.41 0.91 -6.55
C VAL A 112 7.42 0.14 -7.41
N ASP A 113 6.98 -0.90 -8.12
CA ASP A 113 7.84 -1.69 -9.02
C ASP A 113 7.45 -1.51 -10.51
N GLU A 114 6.23 -1.05 -10.79
CA GLU A 114 5.78 -0.68 -12.13
C GLU A 114 4.83 0.52 -12.10
N VAL A 115 4.87 1.36 -13.13
CA VAL A 115 3.91 2.45 -13.36
C VAL A 115 3.28 2.29 -14.73
N TYR A 116 1.95 2.41 -14.79
CA TYR A 116 1.16 2.27 -16.01
C TYR A 116 0.03 3.31 -16.04
N GLY A 117 0.31 4.45 -16.68
CA GLY A 117 -0.61 5.59 -16.73
C GLY A 117 -0.93 6.13 -15.32
N LYS A 118 -2.20 6.16 -14.92
CA LYS A 118 -2.65 6.55 -13.56
C LYS A 118 -2.49 5.46 -12.49
N LEU A 119 -1.99 4.28 -12.84
CA LEU A 119 -1.87 3.13 -11.94
C LEU A 119 -0.41 2.83 -11.62
N ALA A 120 -0.16 2.42 -10.37
CA ALA A 120 1.13 1.90 -9.92
C ALA A 120 0.96 0.47 -9.42
N HIS A 121 1.87 -0.42 -9.82
CA HIS A 121 2.01 -1.73 -9.22
C HIS A 121 2.88 -1.59 -7.97
N ILE A 122 2.39 -2.13 -6.86
CA ILE A 122 3.00 -2.01 -5.55
C ILE A 122 3.40 -3.40 -5.07
N GLN A 123 4.68 -3.56 -4.76
CA GLN A 123 5.20 -4.69 -4.01
C GLN A 123 5.16 -4.32 -2.52
N PHE A 124 4.19 -4.87 -1.78
CA PHE A 124 4.06 -4.66 -0.34
C PHE A 124 5.16 -5.38 0.45
N ASP A 125 5.44 -4.90 1.66
CA ASP A 125 6.50 -5.43 2.54
C ASP A 125 6.24 -6.88 3.00
N ASP A 126 4.99 -7.32 2.97
CA ASP A 126 4.56 -8.70 3.26
C ASP A 126 4.67 -9.66 2.04
N LYS A 127 5.25 -9.16 0.94
CA LYS A 127 5.43 -9.87 -0.35
C LYS A 127 4.14 -10.08 -1.15
N ASP A 128 3.04 -9.41 -0.79
CA ASP A 128 1.88 -9.32 -1.67
C ASP A 128 2.04 -8.19 -2.68
N VAL A 129 1.26 -8.27 -3.76
CA VAL A 129 1.28 -7.32 -4.87
C VAL A 129 -0.13 -6.88 -5.21
N ASP A 130 -0.28 -5.62 -5.59
CA ASP A 130 -1.54 -5.08 -6.09
C ASP A 130 -1.30 -3.85 -6.95
N TRP A 131 -2.30 -3.51 -7.75
CA TRP A 131 -2.33 -2.26 -8.51
C TRP A 131 -3.18 -1.23 -7.78
N ALA A 132 -2.64 -0.02 -7.61
CA ALA A 132 -3.31 1.08 -6.96
C ALA A 132 -3.36 2.32 -7.86
N VAL A 133 -4.38 3.16 -7.66
CA VAL A 133 -4.45 4.46 -8.34
C VAL A 133 -3.44 5.39 -7.69
N CYS A 134 -2.63 6.08 -8.48
CA CYS A 134 -1.56 6.93 -7.97
C CYS A 134 -2.07 8.06 -7.06
N ALA A 135 -3.28 8.56 -7.32
CA ALA A 135 -3.94 9.55 -6.47
C ALA A 135 -4.26 9.04 -5.05
N ASP A 136 -4.34 7.72 -4.85
CA ASP A 136 -4.60 7.09 -3.55
C ASP A 136 -3.31 6.71 -2.80
N LEU A 137 -2.13 6.87 -3.43
CA LEU A 137 -0.85 6.58 -2.79
C LEU A 137 -0.49 7.68 -1.80
N LYS A 138 0.00 7.26 -0.63
CA LYS A 138 0.61 8.19 0.32
C LYS A 138 2.13 8.07 0.20
N PRO A 139 2.85 9.18 -0.01
CA PRO A 139 4.30 9.13 0.10
C PRO A 139 4.66 8.67 1.50
N MET A 140 5.64 7.78 1.62
CA MET A 140 6.24 7.53 2.91
C MET A 140 7.08 8.75 3.24
N THR A 141 6.46 9.76 3.87
CA THR A 141 7.25 10.77 4.57
C THR A 141 8.08 9.99 5.57
N GLU A 142 9.40 10.07 5.44
CA GLU A 142 10.31 9.64 6.48
C GLU A 142 9.91 10.42 7.74
N SER A 143 9.01 9.85 8.52
CA SER A 143 8.62 10.39 9.80
C SER A 143 9.80 10.15 10.72
N ASP A 144 10.63 11.17 10.83
CA ASP A 144 11.31 11.55 12.07
C ASP A 144 12.17 10.44 12.68
N SER A 145 13.15 9.97 11.92
CA SER A 145 14.40 9.54 12.57
C SER A 145 15.04 10.79 13.13
N ASP A 146 15.16 10.88 14.46
CA ASP A 146 15.72 11.99 15.22
C ASP A 146 14.82 13.23 15.40
N GLU A 147 13.97 13.16 16.42
CA GLU A 147 14.17 14.04 17.57
C GLU A 147 13.60 13.40 18.84
N GLY A 148 14.46 13.27 19.85
CA GLY A 148 14.08 12.94 21.22
C GLY A 148 13.05 13.92 21.76
N GLY A 149 11.78 13.65 21.51
CA GLY A 149 10.65 14.26 22.21
C GLY A 149 10.60 13.72 23.64
N GLY A 150 11.52 14.20 24.48
CA GLY A 150 11.33 14.24 25.91
C GLY A 150 9.99 14.93 26.15
N SER A 151 8.97 14.13 26.44
CA SER A 151 7.72 14.65 26.94
C SER A 151 8.05 15.23 28.31
N GLU A 152 8.39 16.52 28.31
CA GLU A 152 8.35 17.43 29.44
C GLU A 152 6.88 17.60 29.86
N SER A 153 6.20 16.49 30.15
CA SER A 153 5.22 16.51 31.21
C SER A 153 6.06 16.81 32.45
N GLY A 154 5.89 18.00 33.03
CA GLY A 154 6.53 18.48 34.27
C GLY A 154 6.16 17.66 35.52
N VAL A 155 6.07 16.35 35.34
CA VAL A 155 5.85 15.32 36.33
C VAL A 155 7.23 14.98 36.84
N SER A 156 7.57 15.50 38.01
CA SER A 156 8.90 15.34 38.59
C SER A 156 9.33 13.87 38.55
N GLU A 157 10.64 13.62 38.42
CA GLU A 157 11.20 12.27 38.41
C GLU A 157 10.72 11.43 39.61
N ALA A 158 10.48 12.10 40.74
CA ALA A 158 9.88 11.52 41.95
C ALA A 158 8.46 10.95 41.72
N VAL A 159 7.59 11.64 40.98
CA VAL A 159 6.23 11.16 40.68
C VAL A 159 6.29 9.92 39.80
N THR A 160 7.20 9.89 38.83
CA THR A 160 7.40 8.73 37.94
C THR A 160 7.94 7.53 38.73
N GLN A 161 8.91 7.75 39.62
CA GLN A 161 9.45 6.72 40.49
C GLN A 161 8.37 6.16 41.45
N CYS A 162 7.54 7.04 42.02
CA CYS A 162 6.40 6.67 42.87
C CYS A 162 5.40 5.77 42.12
N LYS A 163 4.96 6.17 40.91
CA LYS A 163 4.01 5.39 40.09
C LYS A 163 4.54 4.01 39.70
N ARG A 164 5.86 3.87 39.52
CA ARG A 164 6.52 2.57 39.25
C ARG A 164 6.54 1.67 40.48
N ALA A 165 6.78 2.22 41.66
CA ALA A 165 6.81 1.47 42.93
C ALA A 165 5.44 0.92 43.37
N CYS A 166 4.33 1.48 42.88
CA CYS A 166 2.98 1.03 43.25
C CYS A 166 2.70 -0.45 42.94
N ASN A 167 3.25 -1.00 41.84
CA ASN A 167 2.98 -2.39 41.46
C ASN A 167 3.66 -3.40 42.42
N SER A 168 4.84 -3.06 42.93
CA SER A 168 5.54 -3.86 43.94
C SER A 168 4.95 -3.67 45.33
N ASN A 169 4.56 -2.44 45.70
CA ASN A 169 3.99 -2.15 47.02
C ASN A 169 2.60 -2.77 47.24
N CYS A 170 1.84 -2.98 46.15
CA CYS A 170 0.55 -3.65 46.20
C CYS A 170 0.62 -5.18 46.05
N LYS A 171 1.82 -5.78 46.15
CA LYS A 171 1.97 -7.24 46.08
C LYS A 171 1.37 -7.87 47.36
N GLY A 172 0.35 -8.73 47.18
CA GLY A 172 -0.34 -9.41 48.28
C GLY A 172 -1.61 -8.70 48.77
N ALA A 173 -1.98 -7.56 48.21
CA ALA A 173 -3.27 -6.93 48.50
C ALA A 173 -4.42 -7.81 48.00
N LYS A 174 -5.50 -7.92 48.80
CA LYS A 174 -6.73 -8.65 48.44
C LYS A 174 -7.35 -8.16 47.13
N ASN A 175 -7.19 -6.87 46.81
CA ASN A 175 -7.55 -6.29 45.52
C ASN A 175 -6.39 -5.42 45.01
N LYS A 176 -5.51 -6.04 44.23
CA LYS A 176 -4.30 -5.41 43.68
C LYS A 176 -4.63 -4.20 42.79
N ALA A 177 -5.66 -4.29 41.96
CA ALA A 177 -6.04 -3.20 41.06
C ALA A 177 -6.48 -1.94 41.81
N LYS A 178 -7.32 -2.12 42.85
CA LYS A 178 -7.76 -1.02 43.72
C LYS A 178 -6.57 -0.37 44.44
N CYS A 179 -5.68 -1.17 45.01
CA CYS A 179 -4.47 -0.70 45.67
C CYS A 179 -3.56 0.10 44.73
N VAL A 180 -3.28 -0.41 43.52
CA VAL A 180 -2.43 0.31 42.54
C VAL A 180 -3.08 1.62 42.10
N GLY A 181 -4.40 1.63 41.93
CA GLY A 181 -5.15 2.84 41.57
C GLY A 181 -5.17 3.91 42.66
N GLU A 182 -5.25 3.52 43.93
CA GLU A 182 -5.11 4.45 45.08
C GLU A 182 -3.67 4.94 45.22
N CYS A 183 -2.68 4.05 45.12
CA CYS A 183 -1.26 4.40 45.19
C CYS A 183 -0.84 5.39 44.10
N ARG A 184 -1.26 5.19 42.83
CA ARG A 184 -0.90 6.09 41.74
C ARG A 184 -1.50 7.48 41.88
N ARG A 185 -2.71 7.59 42.45
CA ARG A 185 -3.37 8.88 42.74
C ARG A 185 -2.71 9.65 43.87
N ALA A 186 -1.99 8.96 44.77
CA ALA A 186 -1.21 9.61 45.82
C ALA A 186 0.19 10.08 45.35
N CYS A 187 0.58 9.73 44.12
CA CYS A 187 1.84 10.16 43.52
C CYS A 187 1.68 11.46 42.71
N ASP A 188 0.45 11.88 42.37
CA ASP A 188 0.15 13.13 41.67
C ASP A 188 0.10 14.30 42.66
#